data_AF-A0A524G610-F1
#
_entry.id   AF-A0A524G610-F1
#
_cell.length_a   1.000
_cell.length_b   1.000
_cell.length_c   1.000
_cell.angle_alpha   90.00
_cell.angle_beta   90.00
_cell.angle_gamma   90.00
#
_symmetry.space_group_name_H-M   'P 1'
#
loop_
_entity.id
_entity.type
_entity.pdbx_description
1 polymer ?
#
loop_
_entity_poly.entity_id
_entity_poly.type
_entity_poly.pdbx_seq_one_letter_code
_entity_poly.pdbx_strand_id
1 'polypeptide(L)'
;MSLRERIPEQLKIGEDIISIALETDVEVFPTSEYVLLEISHKAGRVNIPKIVGTLRNLVKEEQRMVAIRGFGFKGIGLAVRVAHELKLGETKFTYEMTFDTFDASDPADSRPVTSVQIIVLPPM
;
A
#
# COMPACT_ATOMS: atom_id res chain seq x y z
N MET A 1 16.75 -0.59 -15.87
CA MET A 1 15.44 0.02 -15.61
C MET A 1 15.42 0.52 -14.18
N SER A 2 14.90 1.73 -13.96
CA SER A 2 14.62 2.19 -12.59
C SER A 2 13.39 1.46 -12.04
N LEU A 3 13.31 1.28 -10.72
CA LEU A 3 12.13 0.68 -10.07
C LEU A 3 10.83 1.42 -10.40
N ARG A 4 10.92 2.74 -10.62
CA ARG A 4 9.79 3.60 -10.98
C ARG A 4 9.22 3.31 -12.37
N GLU A 5 10.05 2.88 -13.32
CA GLU A 5 9.60 2.52 -14.68
C GLU A 5 8.75 1.24 -14.70
N ARG A 6 8.85 0.40 -13.66
CA ARG A 6 8.10 -0.85 -13.54
C ARG A 6 6.73 -0.70 -12.88
N ILE A 7 6.44 0.49 -12.34
CA ILE A 7 5.18 0.78 -11.67
C ILE A 7 4.11 1.05 -12.74
N PRO A 8 2.96 0.35 -12.71
CA PRO A 8 1.82 0.65 -13.55
C PRO A 8 1.45 2.14 -13.51
N GLU A 9 1.01 2.71 -14.63
CA GLU A 9 0.63 4.13 -14.70
C GLU A 9 -0.45 4.49 -13.66
N GLN A 10 -1.36 3.57 -13.34
CA GLN A 10 -2.42 3.74 -12.36
C GLN A 10 -1.92 3.86 -10.92
N LEU A 11 -0.70 3.38 -10.65
CA LEU A 11 -0.02 3.50 -9.36
C LEU A 11 0.95 4.69 -9.32
N LYS A 12 1.27 5.30 -10.47
CA LYS A 12 2.04 6.54 -10.49
C LYS A 12 1.13 7.66 -10.00
N ILE A 13 1.50 8.26 -8.88
CA ILE A 13 0.69 9.34 -8.33
C ILE A 13 1.14 10.66 -8.98
N GLY A 14 0.19 11.34 -9.62
CA GLY A 14 0.37 12.67 -10.20
C GLY A 14 0.10 13.79 -9.19
N GLU A 15 -0.03 15.02 -9.69
CA GLU A 15 -0.36 16.21 -8.86
C GLU A 15 -1.84 16.27 -8.44
N ASP A 16 -2.67 15.32 -8.86
CA ASP A 16 -4.10 15.27 -8.56
C ASP A 16 -4.37 14.82 -7.12
N ILE A 17 -5.33 15.48 -6.46
CA ILE A 17 -5.82 15.08 -5.13
C ILE A 17 -6.58 13.76 -5.25
N ILE A 18 -6.14 12.74 -4.51
CA ILE A 18 -6.80 11.44 -4.49
C ILE A 18 -7.95 11.46 -3.47
N SER A 19 -9.17 11.23 -3.96
CA SER A 19 -10.33 11.06 -3.08
C SER A 19 -10.29 9.71 -2.37
N ILE A 20 -10.43 9.69 -1.05
CA ILE A 20 -10.41 8.47 -0.24
C ILE A 20 -11.85 8.00 -0.01
N ALA A 21 -12.34 7.08 -0.84
CA ALA A 21 -13.71 6.56 -0.72
C ALA A 21 -13.80 5.23 0.06
N LEU A 22 -12.99 5.06 1.11
CA LEU A 22 -13.00 3.82 1.89
C LEU A 22 -14.26 3.71 2.73
N GLU A 23 -14.99 2.62 2.53
CA GLU A 23 -16.16 2.27 3.36
C GLU A 23 -15.74 1.59 4.67
N THR A 24 -14.55 0.99 4.70
CA THR A 24 -14.03 0.22 5.84
C THR A 24 -12.63 0.64 6.28
N ASP A 25 -12.22 0.18 7.47
CA ASP A 25 -10.92 0.50 8.08
C ASP A 25 -9.72 0.03 7.24
N VAL A 26 -9.88 -1.10 6.54
CA VAL A 26 -8.88 -1.73 5.69
C VAL A 26 -9.60 -2.38 4.52
N GLU A 27 -9.24 -2.01 3.30
CA GLU A 27 -9.84 -2.56 2.09
C GLU A 27 -8.79 -3.05 1.11
N VAL A 28 -9.14 -4.10 0.35
CA VAL A 28 -8.27 -4.73 -0.62
C VAL A 28 -8.94 -4.70 -1.99
N PHE A 29 -8.32 -4.02 -2.94
CA PHE A 29 -8.80 -3.93 -4.32
C PHE A 29 -7.88 -4.75 -5.23
N PRO A 30 -8.31 -5.94 -5.69
CA PRO A 30 -7.56 -6.69 -6.69
C PRO A 30 -7.74 -6.02 -8.06
N THR A 31 -6.63 -5.70 -8.73
CA THR A 31 -6.62 -5.30 -10.14
C THR A 31 -6.04 -6.42 -11.01
N SER A 32 -6.04 -6.22 -12.32
CA SER A 32 -5.39 -7.13 -13.26
C SER A 32 -3.87 -7.18 -13.08
N GLU A 33 -3.27 -6.09 -12.57
CA GLU A 33 -1.80 -5.90 -12.56
C GLU A 33 -1.21 -5.86 -11.14
N TYR A 34 -2.00 -5.46 -10.14
CA TYR A 34 -1.55 -5.30 -8.76
C TYR A 34 -2.69 -5.55 -7.76
N VAL A 35 -2.34 -5.65 -6.49
CA VAL A 35 -3.30 -5.65 -5.39
C VAL A 35 -3.10 -4.37 -4.58
N LEU A 36 -4.16 -3.59 -4.41
CA LEU A 36 -4.15 -2.40 -3.58
C LEU A 36 -4.66 -2.73 -2.19
N LEU A 37 -3.87 -2.43 -1.16
CA LEU A 37 -4.27 -2.42 0.24
C LEU A 37 -4.36 -0.97 0.67
N GLU A 38 -5.54 -0.49 1.06
CA GLU A 38 -5.70 0.86 1.61
C GLU A 38 -6.06 0.79 3.11
N ILE A 39 -5.43 1.65 3.91
CA ILE A 39 -5.56 1.64 5.38
C ILE A 39 -5.96 3.02 5.87
N SER A 40 -7.09 3.05 6.58
CA SER A 40 -7.67 4.29 7.09
C SER A 40 -7.00 4.86 8.32
N HIS A 41 -7.02 6.19 8.44
CA HIS A 41 -6.67 6.87 9.69
C HIS A 41 -7.64 6.53 10.83
N LYS A 42 -8.85 6.06 10.51
CA LYS A 42 -9.85 5.58 11.48
C LYS A 42 -9.62 4.11 11.87
N ALA A 43 -8.73 3.39 11.16
CA ALA A 43 -8.54 1.96 11.30
C ALA A 43 -8.37 1.52 12.76
N GLY A 44 -9.22 0.60 13.23
CA GLY A 44 -9.16 0.02 14.57
C GLY A 44 -7.95 -0.89 14.80
N ARG A 45 -8.16 -1.99 15.54
CA ARG A 45 -7.11 -2.98 15.75
C ARG A 45 -7.01 -3.89 14.52
N VAL A 46 -5.91 -3.79 13.79
CA VAL A 46 -5.66 -4.60 12.58
C VAL A 46 -4.78 -5.81 12.90
N ASN A 47 -5.08 -6.98 12.32
CA ASN A 47 -4.26 -8.18 12.44
C ASN A 47 -3.09 -8.14 11.43
N ILE A 48 -2.01 -7.45 11.80
CA ILE A 48 -0.82 -7.27 10.96
C ILE A 48 -0.21 -8.61 10.50
N PRO A 49 0.00 -9.63 11.36
CA PRO A 49 0.55 -10.90 10.92
C PRO A 49 -0.25 -11.57 9.79
N LYS A 50 -1.60 -11.51 9.86
CA LYS A 50 -2.47 -12.07 8.82
C LYS A 50 -2.33 -11.30 7.50
N ILE A 51 -2.30 -9.97 7.55
CA ILE A 51 -2.11 -9.12 6.36
C ILE A 51 -0.76 -9.43 5.72
N VAL A 52 0.31 -9.41 6.51
CA VAL A 52 1.69 -9.69 6.06
C VAL A 52 1.78 -11.07 5.41
N GLY A 53 1.19 -12.09 6.02
CA GLY A 53 1.16 -13.44 5.43
C GLY A 53 0.44 -13.47 4.08
N THR A 54 -0.66 -12.74 3.94
CA THR A 54 -1.42 -12.64 2.69
C THR A 54 -0.62 -11.91 1.61
N LEU A 55 -0.08 -10.73 1.92
CA LEU A 55 0.72 -9.94 0.98
C LEU A 55 1.99 -10.69 0.56
N ARG A 56 2.63 -11.40 1.49
CA ARG A 56 3.78 -12.24 1.19
C ARG A 56 3.43 -13.30 0.15
N ASN A 57 2.30 -13.99 0.30
CA ASN A 57 1.89 -15.01 -0.68
C ASN A 57 1.60 -14.39 -2.05
N LEU A 58 0.92 -13.24 -2.10
CA LEU A 58 0.66 -12.51 -3.34
C LEU A 58 1.95 -12.14 -4.09
N VAL A 59 2.92 -11.57 -3.38
CA VAL A 59 4.17 -11.14 -4.03
C VAL A 59 5.08 -12.34 -4.35
N LYS A 60 5.22 -13.29 -3.42
CA LYS A 60 6.19 -14.38 -3.55
C LYS A 60 5.70 -15.52 -4.43
N GLU A 61 4.50 -16.02 -4.18
CA GLU A 61 3.99 -17.22 -4.85
C GLU A 61 3.22 -16.85 -6.12
N GLU A 62 2.44 -15.77 -6.09
CA GLU A 62 1.62 -15.34 -7.24
C GLU A 62 2.31 -14.30 -8.13
N GLN A 63 3.51 -13.83 -7.75
CA GLN A 63 4.28 -12.84 -8.50
C GLN A 63 3.48 -11.56 -8.79
N ARG A 64 2.58 -11.19 -7.87
CA ARG A 64 1.74 -9.98 -7.99
C ARG A 64 2.40 -8.79 -7.31
N MET A 65 2.31 -7.64 -7.95
CA MET A 65 2.66 -6.37 -7.31
C MET A 65 1.63 -6.01 -6.23
N VAL A 66 2.08 -5.42 -5.13
CA VAL A 66 1.21 -4.94 -4.06
C VAL A 66 1.48 -3.46 -3.82
N ALA A 67 0.43 -2.64 -3.79
CA ALA A 67 0.49 -1.26 -3.35
C ALA A 67 -0.19 -1.14 -1.97
N ILE A 68 0.53 -0.62 -0.98
CA ILE A 68 0.05 -0.39 0.38
C ILE A 68 -0.11 1.12 0.55
N ARG A 69 -1.35 1.60 0.60
CA ARG A 69 -1.68 3.00 0.87
C ARG A 69 -2.11 3.18 2.31
N GLY A 70 -1.61 4.23 2.94
CA GLY A 70 -2.05 4.67 4.26
C GLY A 70 -2.21 6.18 4.26
N PHE A 71 -3.28 6.66 4.86
CA PHE A 71 -3.58 8.10 4.96
C PHE A 71 -3.84 8.49 6.41
N GLY A 72 -3.52 9.74 6.73
CA GLY A 72 -3.47 10.26 8.09
C GLY A 72 -2.42 9.55 8.96
N PHE A 73 -2.10 10.13 10.11
CA PHE A 73 -0.99 9.66 10.95
C PHE A 73 -1.08 8.17 11.31
N LYS A 74 -2.28 7.69 11.66
CA LYS A 74 -2.51 6.29 12.04
C LYS A 74 -2.42 5.34 10.84
N GLY A 75 -3.07 5.67 9.73
CA GLY A 75 -3.08 4.83 8.53
C GLY A 75 -1.68 4.72 7.92
N ILE A 76 -0.94 5.82 7.87
CA ILE A 76 0.48 5.85 7.48
C ILE A 76 1.30 4.92 8.38
N GLY A 77 1.18 5.06 9.71
CA GLY A 77 1.94 4.23 10.65
C GLY A 77 1.67 2.73 10.48
N LEU A 78 0.41 2.36 10.22
CA LEU A 78 0.03 0.98 9.93
C LEU A 78 0.58 0.49 8.58
N ALA A 79 0.50 1.29 7.52
CA ALA A 79 1.04 0.96 6.21
C ALA A 79 2.55 0.71 6.26
N VAL A 80 3.30 1.60 6.91
CA VAL A 80 4.75 1.46 7.13
C VAL A 80 5.05 0.21 7.95
N ARG A 81 4.25 -0.08 8.99
CA ARG A 81 4.44 -1.28 9.80
C ARG A 81 4.21 -2.56 9.00
N VAL A 82 3.16 -2.63 8.17
CA VAL A 82 2.91 -3.79 7.30
C VAL A 82 4.10 -4.02 6.36
N ALA A 83 4.59 -2.95 5.71
CA ALA A 83 5.75 -3.03 4.82
C ALA A 83 7.02 -3.47 5.55
N HIS A 84 7.25 -2.95 6.76
CA HIS A 84 8.40 -3.33 7.59
C HIS A 84 8.36 -4.82 7.99
N GLU A 85 7.22 -5.34 8.43
CA GLU A 85 7.05 -6.75 8.80
C GLU A 85 7.22 -7.67 7.58
N LEU A 86 6.74 -7.25 6.40
CA LEU A 86 7.04 -7.92 5.12
C LEU A 86 8.55 -8.01 4.88
N LYS A 87 9.27 -6.89 5.07
CA LYS A 87 10.72 -6.81 4.91
C LYS A 87 11.49 -7.63 5.96
N LEU A 88 11.00 -7.75 7.19
CA LEU A 88 11.60 -8.62 8.21
C LEU A 88 11.47 -10.11 7.85
N GLY A 89 10.42 -10.50 7.12
CA GLY A 89 10.22 -11.87 6.63
C GLY A 89 11.09 -12.27 5.44
N GLU A 90 11.94 -11.35 4.98
CA GLU A 90 12.81 -11.49 3.81
C GLU A 90 13.98 -12.43 4.10
N THR A 91 13.75 -13.74 3.93
CA THR A 91 14.75 -14.77 4.27
C THR A 91 15.43 -15.38 3.04
N LYS A 92 14.72 -15.48 1.90
CA LYS A 92 15.20 -16.07 0.63
C LYS A 92 14.61 -15.42 -0.63
N PHE A 93 13.84 -14.34 -0.46
CA PHE A 93 13.12 -13.68 -1.54
C PHE A 93 13.24 -12.19 -1.26
N THR A 94 14.00 -11.48 -2.10
CA THR A 94 14.24 -10.04 -1.91
C THR A 94 13.10 -9.28 -2.57
N TYR A 95 12.29 -8.59 -1.78
CA TYR A 95 11.31 -7.66 -2.28
C TYR A 95 12.01 -6.40 -2.75
N GLU A 96 11.54 -5.86 -3.87
CA GLU A 96 11.87 -4.49 -4.22
C GLU A 96 10.75 -3.58 -3.75
N MET A 97 11.12 -2.49 -3.06
CA MET A 97 10.17 -1.56 -2.50
C MET A 97 10.46 -0.14 -2.99
N THR A 98 9.41 0.59 -3.30
CA THR A 98 9.46 2.04 -3.50
C THR A 98 8.35 2.72 -2.72
N PHE A 99 8.47 4.03 -2.52
CA PHE A 99 7.45 4.81 -1.85
C PHE A 99 7.19 6.10 -2.59
N ASP A 100 5.96 6.58 -2.46
CA ASP A 100 5.53 7.89 -2.89
C ASP A 100 4.59 8.53 -1.87
N THR A 101 4.53 9.85 -1.87
CA THR A 101 3.60 10.64 -1.05
C THR A 101 2.60 11.33 -1.96
N PHE A 102 1.38 11.50 -1.47
CA PHE A 102 0.34 12.16 -2.24
C PHE A 102 -0.64 12.89 -1.35
N ASP A 103 -1.28 13.91 -1.93
CA ASP A 103 -2.38 14.61 -1.29
C ASP A 103 -3.65 13.79 -1.46
N ALA A 104 -4.35 13.59 -0.34
CA ALA A 104 -5.62 12.91 -0.34
C ALA A 104 -6.63 13.72 0.48
N SER A 105 -7.92 13.48 0.27
CA SER A 105 -8.98 14.17 1.02
C SER A 105 -10.00 13.16 1.57
N ASP A 106 -10.39 13.31 2.84
CA ASP A 106 -11.54 12.58 3.39
C ASP A 106 -12.84 13.17 2.78
N PRO A 107 -13.68 12.38 2.10
CA PRO A 107 -14.93 12.86 1.50
C PRO A 107 -15.91 13.45 2.51
N ALA A 108 -15.80 13.08 3.79
CA ALA A 108 -16.72 13.52 4.83
C ALA A 108 -16.54 15.01 5.20
N ASP A 109 -15.31 15.53 5.16
CA ASP A 109 -15.00 16.90 5.57
C ASP A 109 -14.13 17.68 4.59
N SER A 110 -13.75 17.06 3.45
CA SER A 110 -12.89 17.64 2.40
C SER A 110 -11.53 18.15 2.93
N ARG A 111 -11.10 17.70 4.12
CA ARG A 111 -9.81 18.10 4.66
C ARG A 111 -8.68 17.33 3.97
N PRO A 112 -7.62 18.02 3.54
CA PRO A 112 -6.42 17.35 3.08
C PRO A 112 -5.83 16.49 4.19
N VAL A 113 -5.45 15.27 3.85
CA VAL A 113 -4.76 14.33 4.72
C VAL A 113 -3.49 13.87 4.02
N THR A 114 -2.39 13.90 4.76
CA THR A 114 -1.12 13.34 4.29
C THR A 114 -1.30 11.85 4.05
N SER A 115 -0.73 11.36 2.95
CA SER A 115 -0.82 9.96 2.56
C SER A 115 0.49 9.44 2.00
N VAL A 116 0.69 8.13 2.18
CA VAL A 116 1.84 7.39 1.63
C VAL A 116 1.34 6.21 0.83
N GLN A 117 2.06 5.90 -0.24
CA GLN A 117 1.94 4.65 -0.98
C GLN A 117 3.28 3.94 -0.95
N ILE A 118 3.28 2.68 -0.52
CA ILE A 118 4.44 1.79 -0.55
C ILE A 118 4.15 0.70 -1.58
N ILE A 119 4.97 0.59 -2.61
CA ILE A 119 4.82 -0.45 -3.63
C ILE A 119 5.84 -1.54 -3.36
N VAL A 120 5.37 -2.78 -3.31
CA VAL A 120 6.16 -3.99 -3.14
C VAL A 120 6.08 -4.81 -4.43
N LEU A 121 7.24 -5.08 -5.02
CA LEU A 121 7.37 -5.84 -6.25
C LEU A 121 8.04 -7.18 -5.99
N PRO A 122 7.68 -8.24 -6.74
CA PRO A 122 8.49 -9.45 -6.81
C PRO A 122 9.85 -9.17 -7.47
N PRO A 123 10.92 -9.87 -7.06
CA PRO A 123 12.21 -9.86 -7.73
C PRO A 123 12.10 -10.54 -9.10
N MET A 124 12.92 -10.06 -10.04
CA MET A 124 13.08 -10.65 -11.38
C MET A 124 13.93 -11.93 -11.34
#